data_AF-A0A351KF32-F1
#
_entry.id   AF-A0A351KF32-F1
#
_cell.length_a   1.000
_cell.length_b   1.000
_cell.length_c   1.000
_cell.angle_alpha   90.00
_cell.angle_beta   90.00
_cell.angle_gamma   90.00
#
_symmetry.space_group_name_H-M   'P 1'
#
loop_
_entity.id
_entity.type
_entity.pdbx_description
1 polymer ?
#
loop_
_entity_poly.entity_id
_entity_poly.type
_entity_poly.pdbx_seq_one_letter_code
_entity_poly.pdbx_strand_id
1 'polypeptide(L)'
;GQDMKCMRVKDGVINSILLNEACSSGCGSFLETFAHSLNMGVEDFLNAGLTADKPVDLGSRCTVFMNSKVKQAQKEGATIGDISAGLSYSVIKNALLKVI
;
A
#
# COMPACT_ATOMS: atom_id res chain seq x y z
N GLY A 1 1.70 -5.44 9.15
CA GLY A 1 2.37 -4.44 10.03
C GLY A 1 1.56 -3.17 10.10
N GLN A 2 1.60 -2.43 11.21
CA GLN A 2 0.72 -1.26 11.48
C GLN A 2 1.41 0.10 11.38
N ASP A 3 2.74 0.12 11.22
CA ASP A 3 3.54 1.33 11.13
C ASP A 3 4.57 1.23 9.98
N MET A 4 5.18 2.37 9.66
CA MET A 4 6.35 2.45 8.78
C MET A 4 7.51 3.10 9.52
N LYS A 5 8.71 2.53 9.37
CA LYS A 5 9.93 3.01 10.01
C LYS A 5 11.04 3.16 8.97
N CYS A 6 11.69 4.32 8.93
CA CYS A 6 12.91 4.54 8.17
C CYS A 6 14.06 4.84 9.13
N MET A 7 15.16 4.09 9.01
CA MET A 7 16.35 4.26 9.85
C MET A 7 17.54 4.57 8.94
N ARG A 8 18.20 5.71 9.16
CA ARG A 8 19.44 6.05 8.46
C ARG A 8 20.62 5.59 9.30
N VAL A 9 21.48 4.76 8.71
CA VAL A 9 22.70 4.26 9.35
C VAL A 9 23.91 4.97 8.74
N LYS A 10 24.81 5.44 9.60
CA LYS A 10 26.09 6.03 9.20
C LYS A 10 27.17 5.45 10.11
N ASP A 11 28.27 4.97 9.54
CA ASP A 11 29.40 4.40 10.28
C ASP A 11 29.02 3.29 11.28
N GLY A 12 28.05 2.44 10.88
CA GLY A 12 27.56 1.34 11.71
C GLY A 12 26.62 1.76 12.86
N VAL A 13 26.34 3.05 13.02
CA VAL A 13 25.40 3.57 14.03
C VAL A 13 24.15 4.18 13.41
N ILE A 14 23.02 4.07 14.11
CA ILE A 14 21.77 4.72 13.70
C ILE A 14 21.94 6.23 13.88
N ASN A 15 21.93 6.96 12.78
CA ASN A 15 22.04 8.41 12.75
C ASN A 15 20.68 9.08 12.98
N SER A 16 19.61 8.53 12.40
CA SER A 16 18.24 9.05 12.58
C SER A 16 17.17 7.97 12.34
N ILE A 17 16.02 8.17 12.99
CA ILE A 17 14.83 7.32 12.87
C ILE A 17 13.64 8.22 12.54
N LEU A 18 12.89 7.86 11.50
CA LEU A 18 11.64 8.49 11.10
C LEU A 18 10.52 7.46 11.18
N LEU A 19 9.41 7.84 11.80
CA LEU A 19 8.25 6.99 12.06
C LEU A 19 6.99 7.67 11.55
N ASN A 20 6.09 6.90 10.96
CA ASN A 20 4.72 7.33 10.70
C ASN A 20 3.75 6.38 11.40
N GLU A 21 3.25 6.81 12.56
CA GLU A 21 2.35 6.04 13.43
C GLU A 21 0.89 6.44 13.27
N ALA A 22 0.61 7.66 12.78
CA ALA A 22 -0.73 8.23 12.78
C ALA A 22 -1.60 7.79 11.59
N CYS A 23 -1.01 7.19 10.55
CA CYS A 23 -1.71 6.92 9.30
C CYS A 23 -1.56 5.47 8.86
N SER A 24 -2.66 4.70 8.89
CA SER A 24 -2.71 3.33 8.33
C SER A 24 -2.57 3.29 6.80
N SER A 25 -2.56 4.46 6.15
CA SER A 25 -2.39 4.60 4.70
C SER A 25 -0.96 4.25 4.33
N GLY A 26 -0.77 2.98 3.97
CA GLY A 26 0.49 2.43 3.51
C GLY A 26 1.12 1.40 4.44
N CYS A 27 0.45 1.00 5.51
CA CYS A 27 0.95 -0.10 6.34
C CYS A 27 0.59 -1.45 5.73
N GLY A 28 1.39 -2.50 5.99
CA GLY A 28 1.13 -3.83 5.44
C GLY A 28 -0.23 -4.41 5.86
N SER A 29 -0.76 -4.02 7.01
CA SER A 29 -2.09 -4.41 7.48
C SER A 29 -3.22 -3.96 6.55
N PHE A 30 -3.03 -2.86 5.82
CA PHE A 30 -4.00 -2.38 4.84
C PHE A 30 -4.10 -3.32 3.64
N LEU A 31 -2.95 -3.78 3.11
CA LEU A 31 -2.91 -4.74 2.01
C LEU A 31 -3.51 -6.09 2.42
N GLU A 32 -3.16 -6.56 3.62
CA GLU A 32 -3.68 -7.80 4.20
C GLU A 32 -5.21 -7.75 4.39
N THR A 33 -5.73 -6.67 5.00
CA THR A 33 -7.18 -6.46 5.17
C THR A 33 -7.89 -6.47 3.82
N PHE A 34 -7.28 -5.86 2.80
CA PHE A 34 -7.86 -5.79 1.48
C PHE A 34 -7.90 -7.16 0.79
N ALA A 35 -6.79 -7.91 0.82
CA ALA A 35 -6.73 -9.28 0.31
C ALA A 35 -7.79 -10.18 0.97
N HIS A 36 -7.92 -10.09 2.29
CA HIS A 36 -8.91 -10.86 3.05
C HIS A 36 -10.34 -10.48 2.66
N SER A 37 -10.62 -9.20 2.36
CA SER A 37 -11.95 -8.77 1.90
C SER A 37 -12.35 -9.36 0.54
N LEU A 38 -11.37 -9.84 -0.23
CA LEU A 38 -11.56 -10.54 -1.51
C LEU A 38 -11.51 -12.07 -1.36
N ASN A 39 -11.48 -12.61 -0.13
CA ASN A 39 -11.25 -14.02 0.16
C ASN A 39 -9.94 -14.56 -0.46
N MET A 40 -8.89 -13.74 -0.47
CA MET A 40 -7.57 -14.11 -0.99
C MET A 40 -6.51 -14.08 0.13
N GLY A 41 -5.50 -14.94 0.00
CA GLY A 41 -4.26 -14.80 0.76
C GLY A 41 -3.51 -13.53 0.33
N VAL A 42 -2.81 -12.89 1.27
CA VAL A 42 -2.03 -11.68 0.98
C VAL A 42 -0.94 -11.93 -0.08
N GLU A 43 -0.31 -13.11 -0.08
CA GLU A 43 0.70 -13.45 -1.09
C GLU A 43 0.10 -13.56 -2.49
N ASP A 44 -1.03 -14.25 -2.65
CA ASP A 44 -1.73 -14.37 -3.95
C ASP A 44 -2.18 -13.00 -4.45
N PHE A 45 -2.67 -12.16 -3.54
CA PHE A 45 -3.08 -10.80 -3.85
C PHE A 45 -1.89 -9.97 -4.36
N LEU A 46 -0.74 -10.03 -3.70
CA LEU A 46 0.48 -9.32 -4.13
C LEU A 46 1.01 -9.87 -5.45
N ASN A 47 1.03 -11.19 -5.62
CA ASN A 47 1.46 -11.84 -6.86
C ASN A 47 0.61 -11.41 -8.06
N ALA A 48 -0.70 -11.27 -7.89
CA ALA A 48 -1.58 -10.74 -8.94
C ALA A 48 -1.18 -9.32 -9.36
N GLY A 49 -0.65 -8.50 -8.45
CA GLY A 49 -0.18 -7.15 -8.74
C GLY A 49 1.14 -7.11 -9.53
N LEU A 50 1.97 -8.15 -9.45
CA LEU A 50 3.26 -8.20 -10.17
C LEU A 50 3.08 -8.31 -11.69
N THR A 51 2.00 -8.93 -12.14
CA THR A 51 1.68 -9.14 -13.55
C THR A 51 0.60 -8.17 -14.06
N ALA A 52 0.32 -7.10 -13.31
CA ALA A 52 -0.72 -6.14 -13.67
C ALA A 52 -0.26 -5.20 -14.79
N ASP A 53 -1.06 -5.08 -15.84
CA ASP A 53 -0.75 -4.22 -16.98
C ASP A 53 -1.12 -2.75 -16.73
N LYS A 54 -2.16 -2.49 -15.91
CA LYS A 54 -2.73 -1.16 -15.74
C LYS A 54 -3.01 -0.83 -14.27
N PRO A 55 -1.97 -0.58 -13.46
CA PRO A 55 -2.13 -0.24 -12.04
C PRO A 55 -3.09 0.94 -11.83
N VAL A 56 -4.08 0.76 -10.96
CA VAL A 56 -5.09 1.80 -10.68
C VAL A 56 -4.48 2.94 -9.84
N ASP A 57 -4.73 4.20 -10.21
CA ASP A 57 -4.36 5.34 -9.36
C ASP A 57 -5.36 5.57 -8.22
N LEU A 58 -5.06 4.97 -7.07
CA LEU A 58 -5.85 5.09 -5.86
C LEU A 58 -5.48 6.34 -5.03
N GLY A 59 -4.48 7.12 -5.45
CA GLY A 59 -3.94 8.24 -4.69
C GLY A 59 -3.22 7.81 -3.40
N SER A 60 -2.81 8.78 -2.58
CA SER A 60 -1.97 8.53 -1.39
C SER A 60 -2.53 9.08 -0.08
N ARG A 61 -3.77 9.61 -0.06
CA ARG A 61 -4.24 10.47 1.04
C ARG A 61 -4.72 9.75 2.29
N CYS A 62 -5.67 8.81 2.15
CA CYS A 62 -6.30 8.12 3.28
C CYS A 62 -6.86 6.77 2.82
N THR A 63 -6.72 5.71 3.63
CA THR A 63 -7.33 4.38 3.39
C THR A 63 -8.83 4.44 3.15
N VAL A 64 -9.54 5.37 3.80
CA VAL A 64 -10.98 5.58 3.59
C VAL A 64 -11.28 5.98 2.14
N PHE A 65 -10.53 6.96 1.60
CA PHE A 65 -10.72 7.39 0.21
C PHE A 65 -10.23 6.33 -0.79
N MET A 66 -9.14 5.63 -0.45
CA MET A 66 -8.64 4.53 -1.27
C MET A 66 -9.69 3.42 -1.41
N ASN A 67 -10.35 3.00 -0.33
CA ASN A 67 -11.42 2.00 -0.38
C ASN A 67 -12.58 2.42 -1.28
N SER A 68 -12.98 3.69 -1.26
CA SER A 68 -14.00 4.21 -2.18
C SER A 68 -13.56 4.15 -3.64
N LYS A 69 -12.31 4.52 -3.93
CA LYS A 69 -11.74 4.44 -5.28
C LYS A 69 -11.57 3.02 -5.78
N VAL A 70 -11.17 2.09 -4.93
CA VAL A 70 -11.13 0.67 -5.25
C VAL A 70 -12.51 0.20 -5.69
N LYS A 71 -13.54 0.47 -4.89
CA LYS A 71 -14.92 0.05 -5.23
C LYS A 71 -15.38 0.63 -6.57
N GLN A 72 -14.96 1.86 -6.88
CA GLN A 72 -15.20 2.47 -8.17
C GLN A 72 -14.44 1.76 -9.29
N ALA A 73 -13.14 1.52 -9.14
CA ALA A 73 -12.32 0.83 -10.12
C ALA A 73 -12.82 -0.59 -10.41
N GLN A 74 -13.31 -1.31 -9.38
CA GLN A 74 -13.96 -2.61 -9.56
C GLN A 74 -15.22 -2.52 -10.45
N LYS A 75 -16.04 -1.48 -10.27
CA LYS A 75 -17.22 -1.24 -11.12
C LYS A 75 -16.84 -0.86 -12.55
N GLU A 76 -15.70 -0.21 -12.72
CA GLU A 76 -15.13 0.17 -14.02
C GLU A 76 -14.36 -0.98 -14.70
N GLY A 77 -14.32 -2.17 -14.08
CA GLY A 77 -13.74 -3.38 -14.65
C GLY A 77 -12.24 -3.57 -14.39
N ALA A 78 -11.66 -2.83 -13.44
CA ALA A 78 -10.28 -3.05 -13.04
C ALA A 78 -10.08 -4.47 -12.49
N THR A 79 -9.00 -5.12 -12.90
CA THR A 79 -8.68 -6.47 -12.40
C THR A 79 -8.17 -6.42 -10.96
N ILE A 80 -8.18 -7.56 -10.28
CA ILE A 80 -7.57 -7.69 -8.95
C ILE A 80 -6.08 -7.32 -9.00
N GLY A 81 -5.39 -7.71 -10.07
CA GLY A 81 -3.99 -7.34 -10.28
C GLY A 81 -3.80 -5.83 -10.38
N ASP A 82 -4.60 -5.15 -11.19
CA ASP A 82 -4.53 -3.69 -11.36
C ASP A 82 -4.75 -2.95 -10.04
N ILE A 83 -5.69 -3.43 -9.21
CA ILE A 83 -5.97 -2.88 -7.88
C ILE A 83 -4.82 -3.17 -6.92
N SER A 84 -4.30 -4.39 -6.90
CA SER A 84 -3.17 -4.80 -6.06
C SER A 84 -1.92 -3.98 -6.35
N ALA A 85 -1.59 -3.82 -7.63
CA ALA A 85 -0.51 -2.95 -8.07
C ALA A 85 -0.76 -1.50 -7.65
N GLY A 86 -1.98 -0.98 -7.87
CA GLY A 86 -2.37 0.36 -7.45
C GLY A 86 -2.18 0.63 -5.96
N LEU A 87 -2.64 -0.29 -5.10
CA LEU A 87 -2.48 -0.21 -3.65
C LEU A 87 -1.01 -0.28 -3.23
N SER A 88 -0.22 -1.12 -3.89
CA SER A 88 1.24 -1.23 -3.66
C SER A 88 1.95 0.09 -4.01
N TYR A 89 1.59 0.74 -5.12
CA TYR A 89 2.08 2.08 -5.44
C TYR A 89 1.66 3.12 -4.40
N SER A 90 0.41 3.08 -3.92
CA SER A 90 -0.07 3.99 -2.88
C SER A 90 0.71 3.83 -1.56
N VAL A 91 1.08 2.60 -1.20
CA VAL A 91 1.93 2.30 -0.03
C VAL A 91 3.31 2.94 -0.18
N ILE A 92 4.00 2.70 -1.29
CA ILE A 92 5.34 3.26 -1.53
C ILE A 92 5.32 4.78 -1.62
N LYS A 93 4.32 5.37 -2.29
CA LYS A 93 4.15 6.83 -2.34
C LYS A 93 3.99 7.41 -0.92
N ASN A 94 3.26 6.75 -0.04
CA ASN A 94 3.14 7.19 1.35
C ASN A 94 4.46 7.10 2.11
N ALA A 95 5.21 6.01 1.96
CA ALA A 95 6.53 5.86 2.58
C ALA A 95 7.48 7.00 2.16
N LEU A 96 7.54 7.29 0.86
CA LEU A 96 8.41 8.35 0.30
C LEU A 96 8.01 9.77 0.71
N LEU A 97 6.71 10.04 0.89
CA LEU A 97 6.23 11.39 1.20
C LEU A 97 6.16 11.70 2.70
N LYS A 98 6.10 10.67 3.55
CA LYS A 98 5.81 10.82 4.98
C LYS A 98 6.89 10.27 5.90
N VAL A 99 7.80 9.44 5.40
CA VAL A 99 8.76 8.69 6.24
C VAL A 99 10.20 8.81 5.77
N ILE A 100 10.46 8.95 4.45
CA ILE A 100 11.80 9.04 3.86
C ILE A 100 12.11 10.49 3.51
#